data_AF-A0A9D2J874-F1
#
_entry.id   AF-A0A9D2J874-F1
#
_cell.length_a   1.000
_cell.length_b   1.000
_cell.length_c   1.000
_cell.angle_alpha   90.00
_cell.angle_beta   90.00
_cell.angle_gamma   90.00
#
_symmetry.space_group_name_H-M   'P 1'
#
loop_
_entity.id
_entity.type
_entity.pdbx_description
1 polymer ?
#
loop_
_entity_poly.entity_id
_entity_poly.type
_entity_poly.pdbx_seq_one_letter_code
_entity_poly.pdbx_strand_id
1 'polypeptide(L)'
;MSSNKTGYELSGDETTLRFYVIECFRVFCENKYSEYYVLSIYQELFHNRGYAETYQSLYQRIMHIMDSFADNNSRYTREALEEIYLHITLILLRKKVPDITIHQEEEQTKQEYQLAGIIMENMRKMGFSVQEKNKNYLTEILLSSRRQNDRSHIFVEQNLVEFTEQLVENFEKLAMIRLDSKKELIKKLLLHVRPMYYRLKYGIRIHNVLNEEIQQKYSMFFHLTKRALELTDQRYFNELSNDEVSYLCIYFAGWLNQSVSEIGREDSPNKILLVVSDGNSTSSLIQLQLANLLKPLHFCYEVISSQQFKLSMAEKYSLVVGDVPTVTTYVHVIPVSAILTESQRSRILQWSIQFSDMNRDDDLTRLYDIIRTHCTIHDEEILKVKLFNFLNDNREGETSRIPSLLQIMKTEDLFLFSEEMDIDQLLITMTKELVMQGIVKALYPVNILHLLHTMGAYGEISKGVLLLHAEDVGYCNALGIRIGNLRYPLRFPGNSHEIHTVILLSTPDKLRHLRILKNLSQLFRNRDFLDNLEKYNFSSEKEMHKYMAQILSTEE
;
A
#
# COMPACT_ATOMS: atom_id res chain seq x y z
N MET A 1 3.87 42.47 -6.09
CA MET A 1 4.56 43.78 -5.98
C MET A 1 5.00 43.96 -4.53
N SER A 2 6.19 44.47 -4.26
CA SER A 2 6.68 44.64 -2.88
C SER A 2 7.07 46.09 -2.58
N SER A 3 6.83 46.51 -1.34
CA SER A 3 7.47 47.66 -0.70
C SER A 3 7.85 47.26 0.72
N ASN A 4 8.90 47.85 1.29
CA ASN A 4 9.31 47.61 2.68
C ASN A 4 8.22 47.94 3.72
N LYS A 5 7.09 48.55 3.32
CA LYS A 5 5.94 48.85 4.18
C LYS A 5 4.80 47.82 4.12
N THR A 6 4.73 46.98 3.08
CA THR A 6 3.56 46.12 2.82
C THR A 6 3.88 44.63 2.85
N GLY A 7 5.15 44.24 3.03
CA GLY A 7 5.58 42.84 3.01
C GLY A 7 5.59 42.23 1.60
N TYR A 8 5.75 40.91 1.54
CA TYR A 8 5.69 40.12 0.31
C TYR A 8 4.29 39.55 0.11
N GLU A 9 3.75 39.70 -1.10
CA GLU A 9 2.45 39.12 -1.48
C GLU A 9 2.65 38.07 -2.57
N LEU A 10 2.06 36.88 -2.36
CA LEU A 10 1.94 35.83 -3.37
C LEU A 10 0.65 36.03 -4.17
N SER A 11 0.78 36.13 -5.49
CA SER A 11 -0.32 36.29 -6.44
C SER A 11 -0.34 35.14 -7.44
N GLY A 12 -1.53 34.69 -7.81
CA GLY A 12 -1.75 33.57 -8.72
C GLY A 12 -3.20 33.12 -8.67
N ASP A 13 -3.49 31.99 -9.30
CA ASP A 13 -4.77 31.30 -9.14
C ASP A 13 -5.03 30.98 -7.65
N GLU A 14 -6.23 31.30 -7.17
CA GLU A 14 -6.56 31.21 -5.76
C GLU A 14 -6.64 29.76 -5.28
N THR A 15 -7.04 28.82 -6.13
CA THR A 15 -7.03 27.39 -5.82
C THR A 15 -5.60 26.91 -5.57
N THR A 16 -4.70 27.23 -6.51
CA THR A 16 -3.27 26.92 -6.43
C THR A 16 -2.63 27.53 -5.18
N LEU A 17 -2.92 28.79 -4.85
CA LEU A 17 -2.39 29.44 -3.65
C LEU A 17 -2.84 28.75 -2.37
N ARG A 18 -4.11 28.33 -2.27
CA ARG A 18 -4.62 27.64 -1.08
C ARG A 18 -3.96 26.27 -0.90
N PHE A 19 -3.83 25.48 -1.97
CA PHE A 19 -3.14 24.20 -1.90
C PHE A 19 -1.66 24.35 -1.58
N TYR A 20 -0.98 25.35 -2.15
CA TYR A 20 0.42 25.63 -1.84
C TYR A 20 0.62 25.95 -0.35
N VAL A 21 -0.26 26.74 0.25
CA VAL A 21 -0.19 27.04 1.69
C VAL A 21 -0.35 25.78 2.53
N ILE A 22 -1.26 24.87 2.15
CA ILE A 22 -1.46 23.59 2.86
C ILE A 22 -0.25 22.66 2.69
N GLU A 23 0.36 22.60 1.51
CA GLU A 23 1.61 21.88 1.29
C GLU A 23 2.73 22.43 2.18
N CYS A 24 2.86 23.76 2.29
CA CYS A 24 3.80 24.36 3.24
C CYS A 24 3.51 23.97 4.69
N PHE A 25 2.23 23.87 5.08
CA PHE A 25 1.86 23.38 6.42
C PHE A 25 2.27 21.92 6.64
N ARG A 26 2.07 21.05 5.65
CA ARG A 26 2.47 19.63 5.72
C ARG A 26 3.98 19.48 5.94
N VAL A 27 4.79 20.27 5.24
CA VAL A 27 6.26 20.26 5.38
C VAL A 27 6.71 20.92 6.69
N PHE A 28 6.03 21.98 7.13
CA PHE A 28 6.45 22.72 8.31
C PHE A 28 6.05 22.03 9.62
N CYS A 29 4.88 21.38 9.68
CA CYS A 29 4.32 20.75 10.87
C CYS A 29 4.83 19.31 11.09
N GLU A 30 6.13 19.05 10.93
CA GLU A 30 6.71 17.72 11.21
C GLU A 30 6.85 17.41 12.71
N ASN A 31 6.77 18.43 13.58
CA ASN A 31 6.87 18.25 15.02
C ASN A 31 5.85 19.09 15.82
N LYS A 32 5.65 18.72 17.09
CA LYS A 32 4.68 19.38 17.98
C LYS A 32 4.95 20.87 18.23
N TYR A 33 6.21 21.31 18.11
CA TYR A 33 6.55 22.73 18.29
C TYR A 33 6.16 23.58 17.09
N SER A 34 6.36 23.06 15.87
CA SER A 34 5.89 23.70 14.65
C SER A 34 4.36 23.84 14.61
N GLU A 35 3.62 22.80 15.03
CA GLU A 35 2.16 22.87 15.15
C GLU A 35 1.72 23.98 16.12
N TYR A 36 2.35 24.06 17.30
CA TYR A 36 2.05 25.12 18.28
C TYR A 36 2.30 26.52 17.71
N TYR A 37 3.38 26.71 16.96
CA TYR A 37 3.71 27.99 16.34
C TYR A 37 2.70 28.38 15.25
N VAL A 38 2.25 27.42 14.44
CA VAL A 38 1.20 27.65 13.45
C VAL A 38 -0.12 28.03 14.10
N LEU A 39 -0.50 27.31 15.16
CA LEU A 39 -1.71 27.60 15.93
C LEU A 39 -1.67 29.00 16.54
N SER A 40 -0.53 29.45 17.08
CA SER A 40 -0.40 30.78 17.66
C SER A 40 -0.53 31.88 16.60
N ILE A 41 0.04 31.69 15.41
CA ILE A 41 -0.14 32.62 14.27
C ILE A 41 -1.62 32.73 13.90
N TYR A 42 -2.32 31.61 13.78
CA TYR A 42 -3.75 31.65 13.42
C TYR A 42 -4.61 32.33 14.49
N GLN A 43 -4.33 32.07 15.77
CA GLN A 43 -4.99 32.76 16.87
C GLN A 43 -4.77 34.27 16.81
N GLU A 44 -3.53 34.70 16.55
CA GLU A 44 -3.19 36.12 16.42
C GLU A 44 -3.87 36.76 15.20
N LEU A 45 -3.88 36.08 14.05
CA LEU A 45 -4.56 36.56 12.84
C LEU A 45 -6.07 36.72 13.04
N PHE A 46 -6.71 35.82 13.80
CA PHE A 46 -8.12 35.93 14.13
C PHE A 46 -8.38 37.11 15.07
N HIS A 47 -7.54 37.27 16.09
CA HIS A 47 -7.62 38.39 17.04
C HIS A 47 -7.44 39.74 16.34
N ASN A 48 -6.40 39.88 15.51
CA ASN A 48 -6.07 41.11 14.79
C ASN A 48 -7.15 41.53 13.77
N ARG A 49 -7.96 40.58 13.30
CA ARG A 49 -9.10 40.86 12.41
C ARG A 49 -10.39 41.21 13.16
N GLY A 50 -10.37 41.18 14.49
CA GLY A 50 -11.52 41.53 15.33
C GLY A 50 -12.68 40.56 15.21
N TYR A 51 -12.42 39.28 14.90
CA TYR A 51 -13.48 38.27 14.92
C TYR A 51 -13.96 38.05 16.36
N ALA A 52 -15.28 38.00 16.55
CA ALA A 52 -15.89 37.73 17.86
C ALA A 52 -15.59 36.30 18.36
N GLU A 53 -15.41 35.37 17.42
CA GLU A 53 -15.12 33.96 17.69
C GLU A 53 -13.62 33.70 17.62
N THR A 54 -13.08 32.99 18.61
CA THR A 54 -11.68 32.60 18.63
C THR A 54 -11.42 31.42 17.67
N TYR A 55 -10.18 31.27 17.23
CA TYR A 55 -9.78 30.12 16.40
C TYR A 55 -10.14 28.78 17.07
N GLN A 56 -9.98 28.68 18.39
CA GLN A 56 -10.28 27.44 19.12
C GLN A 56 -11.79 27.17 19.26
N SER A 57 -12.59 28.23 19.45
CA SER A 57 -14.06 28.11 19.47
C SER A 57 -14.59 27.69 18.09
N LEU A 58 -14.04 28.26 17.01
CA LEU A 58 -14.37 27.85 15.64
C LEU A 58 -14.07 26.37 15.42
N TYR A 59 -12.87 25.91 15.79
CA TYR A 59 -12.50 24.50 15.68
C TYR A 59 -13.51 23.58 16.39
N GLN A 60 -13.86 23.86 17.64
CA GLN A 60 -14.81 23.05 18.40
C GLN A 60 -16.20 22.98 17.74
N ARG A 61 -16.71 24.11 17.21
CA ARG A 61 -17.99 24.15 16.52
C ARG A 61 -17.97 23.37 15.21
N ILE A 62 -16.90 23.52 14.40
CA ILE A 62 -16.75 22.76 13.16
C ILE A 62 -16.66 21.26 13.46
N MET A 63 -15.84 20.85 14.44
CA MET A 63 -15.75 19.43 14.83
C MET A 63 -17.10 18.88 15.29
N HIS A 64 -17.88 19.64 16.07
CA HIS A 64 -19.22 19.22 16.47
C HIS A 64 -20.18 19.02 15.29
N ILE A 65 -20.11 19.88 14.27
CA ILE A 65 -20.88 19.71 13.02
C ILE A 65 -20.44 18.43 12.29
N MET A 66 -19.12 18.19 12.20
CA MET A 66 -18.56 17.01 11.55
C MET A 66 -18.94 15.72 12.29
N ASP A 67 -18.94 15.71 13.62
CA ASP A 67 -19.40 14.58 14.43
C ASP A 67 -20.90 14.34 14.27
N SER A 68 -21.72 15.39 14.31
CA SER A 68 -23.18 15.27 14.09
C SER A 68 -23.51 14.73 12.69
N PHE A 69 -22.70 15.08 11.69
CA PHE A 69 -22.82 14.52 10.35
C PHE A 69 -22.44 13.02 10.32
N ALA A 70 -21.44 12.63 11.11
CA ALA A 70 -20.98 11.24 11.21
C ALA A 70 -21.99 10.31 11.92
N ASP A 71 -22.95 10.83 12.69
CA ASP A 71 -23.99 9.99 13.31
C ASP A 71 -24.86 9.25 12.27
N ASN A 72 -24.99 9.81 11.07
CA ASN A 72 -25.79 9.23 9.98
C ASN A 72 -24.96 8.86 8.74
N ASN A 73 -23.64 9.09 8.76
CA ASN A 73 -22.75 8.93 7.61
C ASN A 73 -21.38 8.43 8.06
N SER A 74 -20.53 8.03 7.12
CA SER A 74 -19.18 7.57 7.48
C SER A 74 -18.29 8.73 7.96
N ARG A 75 -17.62 8.51 9.09
CA ARG A 75 -16.75 9.50 9.74
C ARG A 75 -15.53 9.85 8.88
N TYR A 76 -15.10 11.11 8.90
CA TYR A 76 -13.83 11.52 8.29
C TYR A 76 -12.63 11.09 9.16
N THR A 77 -11.47 10.81 8.54
CA THR A 77 -10.25 10.60 9.33
C THR A 77 -9.82 11.90 10.00
N ARG A 78 -9.02 11.81 11.06
CA ARG A 78 -8.64 13.01 11.81
C ARG A 78 -7.72 13.93 11.01
N GLU A 79 -6.78 13.42 10.22
CA GLU A 79 -5.97 14.28 9.34
C GLU A 79 -6.85 14.97 8.30
N ALA A 80 -7.87 14.27 7.79
CA ALA A 80 -8.83 14.88 6.90
C ALA A 80 -9.62 15.99 7.60
N LEU A 81 -10.03 15.81 8.86
CA LEU A 81 -10.69 16.85 9.65
C LEU A 81 -9.79 18.08 9.88
N GLU A 82 -8.52 17.85 10.22
CA GLU A 82 -7.53 18.90 10.42
C GLU A 82 -7.27 19.67 9.11
N GLU A 83 -7.15 18.97 7.98
CA GLU A 83 -6.99 19.58 6.65
C GLU A 83 -8.23 20.35 6.20
N ILE A 84 -9.43 19.77 6.36
CA ILE A 84 -10.71 20.46 6.11
C ILE A 84 -10.77 21.75 6.93
N TYR A 85 -10.34 21.71 8.18
CA TYR A 85 -10.32 22.88 9.04
C TYR A 85 -9.32 23.95 8.59
N LEU A 86 -8.15 23.56 8.07
CA LEU A 86 -7.22 24.49 7.43
C LEU A 86 -7.84 25.14 6.18
N HIS A 87 -8.54 24.37 5.34
CA HIS A 87 -9.28 24.92 4.20
C HIS A 87 -10.36 25.92 4.62
N ILE A 88 -11.13 25.62 5.67
CA ILE A 88 -12.12 26.55 6.25
C ILE A 88 -11.44 27.83 6.73
N THR A 89 -10.31 27.71 7.42
CA THR A 89 -9.51 28.84 7.88
C THR A 89 -9.03 29.71 6.71
N LEU A 90 -8.59 29.10 5.61
CA LEU A 90 -8.19 29.81 4.39
C LEU A 90 -9.36 30.53 3.72
N ILE A 91 -10.56 29.94 3.68
CA ILE A 91 -11.78 30.62 3.20
C ILE A 91 -12.00 31.92 3.98
N LEU A 92 -11.90 31.88 5.30
CA LEU A 92 -12.13 33.03 6.19
C LEU A 92 -11.04 34.10 6.09
N LEU A 93 -9.78 33.70 5.92
CA LEU A 93 -8.65 34.61 5.90
C LEU A 93 -8.40 35.23 4.51
N ARG A 94 -8.54 34.46 3.43
CA ARG A 94 -8.30 34.95 2.07
C ARG A 94 -9.41 35.87 1.59
N LYS A 95 -10.68 35.58 1.93
CA LYS A 95 -11.90 36.29 1.46
C LYS A 95 -12.04 36.40 -0.08
N LYS A 96 -11.11 35.84 -0.84
CA LYS A 96 -11.17 35.63 -2.30
C LYS A 96 -11.84 34.28 -2.57
N VAL A 97 -12.49 34.16 -3.72
CA VAL A 97 -13.13 32.91 -4.15
C VAL A 97 -12.24 32.27 -5.20
N PRO A 98 -12.02 30.94 -5.14
CA PRO A 98 -11.27 30.27 -6.18
C PRO A 98 -12.05 30.22 -7.49
N ASP A 99 -11.35 30.31 -8.63
CA ASP A 99 -11.97 30.31 -9.96
C ASP A 99 -12.30 28.87 -10.37
N ILE A 100 -13.22 28.26 -9.62
CA ILE A 100 -13.57 26.85 -9.76
C ILE A 100 -14.58 26.72 -10.88
N THR A 101 -14.13 26.16 -11.99
CA THR A 101 -14.87 26.07 -13.26
C THR A 101 -15.65 24.76 -13.42
N ILE A 102 -15.57 23.82 -12.48
CA ILE A 102 -16.07 22.45 -12.69
C ILE A 102 -17.04 22.06 -11.57
N HIS A 103 -18.24 22.63 -11.57
CA HIS A 103 -19.36 22.06 -10.81
C HIS A 103 -20.45 21.58 -11.74
N GLN A 104 -20.74 20.28 -11.63
CA GLN A 104 -21.85 19.63 -12.30
C GLN A 104 -23.05 19.62 -11.34
N GLU A 105 -24.27 19.76 -11.87
CA GLU A 105 -25.51 19.72 -11.08
C GLU A 105 -25.61 18.43 -10.24
N GLU A 106 -25.02 17.34 -10.70
CA GLU A 106 -24.95 16.04 -10.03
C GLU A 106 -24.26 16.07 -8.66
N GLU A 107 -23.39 17.04 -8.39
CA GLU A 107 -22.72 17.16 -7.09
C GLU A 107 -23.59 17.83 -6.04
N GLN A 108 -24.59 18.61 -6.45
CA GLN A 108 -25.46 19.35 -5.54
C GLN A 108 -26.41 18.43 -4.77
N THR A 109 -26.66 17.22 -5.29
CA THR A 109 -27.48 16.21 -4.62
C THR A 109 -26.71 15.43 -3.56
N LYS A 110 -25.38 15.57 -3.49
CA LYS A 110 -24.52 14.81 -2.58
C LYS A 110 -24.57 15.36 -1.16
N GLN A 111 -24.35 14.48 -0.18
CA GLN A 111 -24.38 14.82 1.24
C GLN A 111 -23.27 15.81 1.61
N GLU A 112 -22.12 15.73 0.95
CA GLU A 112 -20.98 16.65 1.13
C GLU A 112 -21.34 18.10 0.75
N TYR A 113 -22.19 18.29 -0.27
CA TYR A 113 -22.68 19.62 -0.66
C TYR A 113 -23.63 20.20 0.39
N GLN A 114 -24.47 19.35 0.98
CA GLN A 114 -25.35 19.72 2.09
C GLN A 114 -24.53 20.09 3.34
N LEU A 115 -23.52 19.29 3.67
CA LEU A 115 -22.59 19.54 4.78
C LEU A 115 -21.82 20.85 4.59
N ALA A 116 -21.29 21.10 3.39
CA ALA A 116 -20.65 22.37 3.05
C ALA A 116 -21.62 23.55 3.28
N GLY A 117 -22.89 23.41 2.89
CA GLY A 117 -23.93 24.40 3.15
C GLY A 117 -24.17 24.67 4.64
N ILE A 118 -24.24 23.61 5.45
CA ILE A 118 -24.40 23.71 6.92
C ILE A 118 -23.20 24.45 7.54
N ILE A 119 -21.99 24.10 7.16
CA ILE A 119 -20.75 24.74 7.64
C ILE A 119 -20.74 26.23 7.25
N MET A 120 -21.06 26.55 5.99
CA MET A 120 -21.12 27.93 5.49
C MET A 120 -22.16 28.77 6.21
N GLU A 121 -23.35 28.22 6.47
CA GLU A 121 -24.41 28.90 7.22
C GLU A 121 -24.04 29.13 8.68
N ASN A 122 -23.38 28.15 9.31
CA ASN A 122 -22.90 28.31 10.69
C ASN A 122 -21.85 29.43 10.78
N MET A 123 -20.90 29.47 9.84
CA MET A 123 -19.92 30.56 9.76
C MET A 123 -20.59 31.94 9.60
N ARG A 124 -21.64 32.05 8.78
CA ARG A 124 -22.40 33.31 8.66
C ARG A 124 -23.07 33.71 9.97
N LYS A 125 -23.69 32.77 10.68
CA LYS A 125 -24.30 33.01 12.01
C LYS A 125 -23.29 33.45 13.06
N MET A 126 -22.04 33.02 12.93
CA MET A 126 -20.91 33.44 13.77
C MET A 126 -20.35 34.83 13.39
N GLY A 127 -20.92 35.50 12.39
CA GLY A 127 -20.51 36.84 11.95
C GLY A 127 -19.39 36.85 10.90
N PHE A 128 -19.01 35.70 10.34
CA PHE A 128 -18.03 35.66 9.26
C PHE A 128 -18.66 36.04 7.91
N SER A 129 -17.97 36.90 7.17
CA SER A 129 -18.32 37.23 5.78
C SER A 129 -17.76 36.18 4.82
N VAL A 130 -18.58 35.19 4.47
CA VAL A 130 -18.21 34.11 3.53
C VAL A 130 -19.04 34.20 2.24
N GLN A 131 -18.36 34.13 1.09
CA GLN A 131 -19.03 34.15 -0.21
C GLN A 131 -19.61 32.77 -0.54
N GLU A 132 -20.82 32.73 -1.12
CA GLU A 132 -21.54 31.48 -1.41
C GLU A 132 -20.76 30.54 -2.35
N LYS A 133 -19.97 31.11 -3.27
CA LYS A 133 -19.08 30.33 -4.15
C LYS A 133 -18.00 29.51 -3.41
N ASN A 134 -17.71 29.76 -2.13
CA ASN A 134 -16.82 28.88 -1.35
C ASN A 134 -17.49 27.58 -0.90
N LYS A 135 -18.82 27.48 -0.98
CA LYS A 135 -19.55 26.22 -0.71
C LYS A 135 -19.10 25.12 -1.67
N ASN A 136 -18.97 25.51 -2.94
CA ASN A 136 -18.48 24.71 -4.05
C ASN A 136 -17.08 24.16 -3.75
N TYR A 137 -16.11 25.05 -3.48
CA TYR A 137 -14.77 24.66 -3.03
C TYR A 137 -14.77 23.70 -1.84
N LEU A 138 -15.53 24.00 -0.79
CA LEU A 138 -15.58 23.15 0.40
C LEU A 138 -16.18 21.78 0.08
N THR A 139 -17.14 21.70 -0.83
CA THR A 139 -17.72 20.44 -1.30
C THR A 139 -16.65 19.57 -1.96
N GLU A 140 -15.80 20.15 -2.81
CA GLU A 140 -14.69 19.43 -3.46
C GLU A 140 -13.74 18.84 -2.42
N ILE A 141 -13.33 19.65 -1.44
CA ILE A 141 -12.46 19.21 -0.34
C ILE A 141 -13.11 18.07 0.46
N LEU A 142 -14.40 18.18 0.78
CA LEU A 142 -15.14 17.15 1.53
C LEU A 142 -15.29 15.85 0.74
N LEU A 143 -15.44 15.91 -0.58
CA LEU A 143 -15.51 14.73 -1.47
C LEU A 143 -14.14 14.07 -1.65
N SER A 144 -13.06 14.85 -1.69
CA SER A 144 -11.68 14.37 -1.83
C SER A 144 -11.05 13.86 -0.53
N SER A 145 -11.70 14.12 0.60
CA SER A 145 -11.21 13.81 1.95
C SER A 145 -11.44 12.35 2.34
N ARG A 146 -10.49 11.80 3.12
CA ARG A 146 -10.51 10.39 3.53
C ARG A 146 -11.56 10.11 4.61
N ARG A 147 -12.16 8.92 4.53
CA ARG A 147 -13.18 8.44 5.49
C ARG A 147 -12.75 7.15 6.18
N GLN A 148 -13.27 6.95 7.39
CA GLN A 148 -13.11 5.76 8.21
C GLN A 148 -14.21 4.74 7.88
N ASN A 149 -13.90 3.46 8.13
CA ASN A 149 -14.83 2.36 7.91
C ASN A 149 -15.70 2.14 9.17
N ASP A 150 -16.64 3.06 9.41
CA ASP A 150 -17.50 3.00 10.60
C ASP A 150 -18.92 2.60 10.19
N ARG A 151 -19.13 1.27 10.04
CA ARG A 151 -20.40 0.48 9.97
C ARG A 151 -21.59 1.00 9.13
N SER A 152 -21.44 2.11 8.42
CA SER A 152 -22.46 2.77 7.61
C SER A 152 -22.23 2.47 6.12
N HIS A 153 -23.32 2.32 5.37
CA HIS A 153 -23.25 2.22 3.92
C HIS A 153 -22.68 3.52 3.36
N ILE A 154 -21.43 3.49 2.91
CA ILE A 154 -20.90 4.57 2.06
C ILE A 154 -21.67 4.47 0.75
N PHE A 155 -22.45 5.50 0.43
CA PHE A 155 -22.97 5.64 -0.92
C PHE A 155 -21.78 5.89 -1.85
N VAL A 156 -21.49 4.92 -2.71
CA VAL A 156 -20.46 5.02 -3.74
C VAL A 156 -21.14 4.92 -5.09
N GLU A 157 -20.69 5.76 -6.02
CA GLU A 157 -21.18 5.82 -7.37
C GLU A 157 -20.90 4.49 -8.09
N GLN A 158 -21.90 3.95 -8.80
CA GLN A 158 -21.84 2.60 -9.41
C GLN A 158 -20.64 2.43 -10.35
N ASN A 159 -20.29 3.46 -11.09
CA ASN A 159 -19.11 3.47 -11.98
C ASN A 159 -17.79 3.31 -11.21
N LEU A 160 -17.68 3.79 -9.97
CA LEU A 160 -16.49 3.61 -9.14
C LEU A 160 -16.42 2.19 -8.56
N VAL A 161 -17.57 1.56 -8.31
CA VAL A 161 -17.66 0.15 -7.94
C VAL A 161 -17.15 -0.72 -9.09
N GLU A 162 -17.67 -0.50 -10.30
CA GLU A 162 -17.25 -1.22 -11.52
C GLU A 162 -15.75 -1.04 -11.81
N PHE A 163 -15.24 0.19 -11.67
CA PHE A 163 -13.81 0.45 -11.79
C PHE A 163 -12.99 -0.35 -10.77
N THR A 164 -13.44 -0.40 -9.52
CA THR A 164 -12.73 -1.10 -8.45
C THR A 164 -12.78 -2.62 -8.65
N GLU A 165 -13.90 -3.16 -9.12
CA GLU A 165 -14.05 -4.56 -9.49
C GLU A 165 -13.08 -4.93 -10.62
N GLN A 166 -13.05 -4.14 -11.69
CA GLN A 166 -12.12 -4.35 -12.80
C GLN A 166 -10.65 -4.24 -12.37
N LEU A 167 -10.33 -3.28 -11.48
CA LEU A 167 -8.98 -3.15 -10.90
C LEU A 167 -8.56 -4.42 -10.15
N VAL A 168 -9.45 -4.97 -9.31
CA VAL A 168 -9.18 -6.20 -8.57
C VAL A 168 -9.01 -7.39 -9.51
N GLU A 169 -9.84 -7.51 -10.54
CA GLU A 169 -9.74 -8.58 -11.54
C GLU A 169 -8.42 -8.51 -12.33
N ASN A 170 -8.03 -7.30 -12.77
CA ASN A 170 -6.77 -7.08 -13.46
C ASN A 170 -5.58 -7.41 -12.56
N PHE A 171 -5.64 -7.02 -11.28
CA PHE A 171 -4.62 -7.36 -10.30
C PHE A 171 -4.50 -8.88 -10.11
N GLU A 172 -5.61 -9.61 -9.99
CA GLU A 172 -5.61 -11.08 -9.87
C GLU A 172 -4.96 -11.76 -11.08
N LYS A 173 -5.31 -11.34 -12.29
CA LYS A 173 -4.75 -11.86 -13.53
C LYS A 173 -3.25 -11.63 -13.60
N LEU A 174 -2.78 -10.44 -13.25
CA LEU A 174 -1.36 -10.11 -13.25
C LEU A 174 -0.59 -10.85 -12.16
N ALA A 175 -1.18 -10.95 -10.96
CA ALA A 175 -0.55 -11.58 -9.81
C ALA A 175 -0.66 -13.11 -9.82
N MET A 176 -1.43 -13.72 -10.73
CA MET A 176 -1.66 -15.17 -10.84
C MET A 176 -2.37 -15.79 -9.63
N ILE A 177 -3.24 -15.01 -9.00
CA ILE A 177 -3.92 -15.41 -7.76
C ILE A 177 -5.43 -15.42 -7.96
N ARG A 178 -6.13 -16.13 -7.07
CA ARG A 178 -7.54 -15.87 -6.80
C ARG A 178 -7.68 -15.37 -5.38
N LEU A 179 -8.14 -14.13 -5.24
CA LEU A 179 -8.37 -13.48 -3.96
C LEU A 179 -9.67 -14.02 -3.34
N ASP A 180 -9.57 -14.51 -2.11
CA ASP A 180 -10.73 -14.84 -1.31
C ASP A 180 -11.40 -13.57 -0.77
N SER A 181 -12.71 -13.64 -0.50
CA SER A 181 -13.49 -12.53 0.08
C SER A 181 -13.42 -11.20 -0.69
N LYS A 182 -13.38 -11.24 -2.04
CA LYS A 182 -13.29 -10.06 -2.93
C LYS A 182 -14.20 -8.90 -2.56
N LYS A 183 -15.44 -9.18 -2.16
CA LYS A 183 -16.42 -8.14 -1.80
C LYS A 183 -15.93 -7.26 -0.65
N GLU A 184 -15.22 -7.84 0.32
CA GLU A 184 -14.66 -7.09 1.44
C GLU A 184 -13.43 -6.28 1.03
N LEU A 185 -12.57 -6.82 0.14
CA LEU A 185 -11.47 -6.06 -0.45
C LEU A 185 -11.98 -4.86 -1.23
N ILE A 186 -12.99 -5.06 -2.08
CA ILE A 186 -13.62 -4.00 -2.87
C ILE A 186 -14.17 -2.91 -1.95
N LYS A 187 -14.93 -3.26 -0.90
CA LYS A 187 -15.40 -2.30 0.10
C LYS A 187 -14.26 -1.49 0.73
N LYS A 188 -13.14 -2.14 1.08
CA LYS A 188 -11.97 -1.45 1.64
C LYS A 188 -11.28 -0.54 0.61
N LEU A 189 -11.13 -0.99 -0.64
CA LEU A 189 -10.55 -0.19 -1.72
C LEU A 189 -11.41 1.04 -2.02
N LEU A 190 -12.74 0.93 -1.99
CA LEU A 190 -13.65 2.05 -2.25
C LEU A 190 -13.48 3.21 -1.26
N LEU A 191 -13.01 2.94 -0.03
CA LEU A 191 -12.65 3.99 0.95
C LEU A 191 -11.52 4.91 0.45
N HIS A 192 -10.69 4.40 -0.47
CA HIS A 192 -9.60 5.15 -1.08
C HIS A 192 -9.93 5.58 -2.52
N VAL A 193 -10.52 4.70 -3.33
CA VAL A 193 -10.85 4.97 -4.73
C VAL A 193 -11.82 6.14 -4.88
N ARG A 194 -12.87 6.22 -4.03
CA ARG A 194 -13.83 7.33 -4.12
C ARG A 194 -13.19 8.70 -3.87
N PRO A 195 -12.48 8.94 -2.76
CA PRO A 195 -11.82 10.24 -2.57
C PRO A 195 -10.68 10.47 -3.58
N MET A 196 -9.99 9.42 -4.04
CA MET A 196 -9.00 9.51 -5.13
C MET A 196 -9.63 10.03 -6.43
N TYR A 197 -10.81 9.51 -6.81
CA TYR A 197 -11.54 9.98 -7.98
C TYR A 197 -11.83 11.48 -7.91
N TYR A 198 -12.33 11.96 -6.77
CA TYR A 198 -12.58 13.40 -6.61
C TYR A 198 -11.31 14.23 -6.58
N ARG A 199 -10.23 13.73 -5.98
CA ARG A 199 -8.92 14.39 -6.06
C ARG A 199 -8.48 14.57 -7.51
N LEU A 200 -8.58 13.53 -8.32
CA LEU A 200 -8.17 13.57 -9.73
C LEU A 200 -9.10 14.44 -10.57
N LYS A 201 -10.42 14.37 -10.33
CA LYS A 201 -11.43 15.21 -10.99
C LYS A 201 -11.17 16.71 -10.76
N TYR A 202 -10.77 17.09 -9.54
CA TYR A 202 -10.53 18.48 -9.16
C TYR A 202 -9.04 18.88 -9.22
N GLY A 203 -8.16 18.01 -9.69
CA GLY A 203 -6.71 18.31 -9.80
C GLY A 203 -5.98 18.46 -8.46
N ILE A 204 -6.53 17.91 -7.38
CA ILE A 204 -5.95 17.93 -6.03
C ILE A 204 -4.83 16.89 -5.97
N ARG A 205 -3.60 17.35 -5.74
CA ARG A 205 -2.44 16.46 -5.56
C ARG A 205 -2.26 16.13 -4.08
N ILE A 206 -1.89 14.89 -3.81
CA ILE A 206 -1.48 14.44 -2.48
C ILE A 206 -0.07 13.88 -2.53
N HIS A 207 0.68 14.10 -1.46
CA HIS A 207 1.99 13.51 -1.25
C HIS A 207 1.86 12.35 -0.25
N ASN A 208 2.35 11.17 -0.63
CA ASN A 208 2.43 10.04 0.27
C ASN A 208 3.87 9.96 0.80
N VAL A 209 4.07 10.35 2.07
CA VAL A 209 5.39 10.34 2.72
C VAL A 209 6.03 8.96 2.71
N LEU A 210 5.24 7.89 2.65
CA LEU A 210 5.73 6.50 2.61
C LEU A 210 5.94 5.97 1.19
N ASN A 211 5.71 6.77 0.14
CA ASN A 211 5.72 6.30 -1.25
C ASN A 211 7.06 5.64 -1.63
N GLU A 212 8.19 6.28 -1.32
CA GLU A 212 9.50 5.72 -1.60
C GLU A 212 9.73 4.41 -0.84
N GLU A 213 9.40 4.37 0.45
CA GLU A 213 9.54 3.15 1.26
C GLU A 213 8.62 2.02 0.78
N ILE A 214 7.40 2.33 0.34
CA ILE A 214 6.45 1.36 -0.21
C ILE A 214 6.97 0.79 -1.53
N GLN A 215 7.46 1.65 -2.43
CA GLN A 215 8.07 1.21 -3.68
C GLN A 215 9.30 0.32 -3.43
N GLN A 216 10.06 0.56 -2.36
CA GLN A 216 11.22 -0.24 -2.02
C GLN A 216 10.86 -1.58 -1.36
N LYS A 217 9.96 -1.58 -0.36
CA LYS A 217 9.63 -2.76 0.45
C LYS A 217 8.56 -3.66 -0.18
N TYR A 218 7.64 -3.07 -0.93
CA TYR A 218 6.52 -3.75 -1.58
C TYR A 218 6.56 -3.57 -3.10
N SER A 219 7.76 -3.52 -3.68
CA SER A 219 8.01 -3.26 -5.11
C SER A 219 7.13 -4.09 -6.04
N MET A 220 7.05 -5.40 -5.80
CA MET A 220 6.24 -6.31 -6.60
C MET A 220 4.75 -5.92 -6.59
N PHE A 221 4.19 -5.68 -5.40
CA PHE A 221 2.80 -5.23 -5.28
C PHE A 221 2.57 -3.86 -5.91
N PHE A 222 3.55 -2.96 -5.81
CA PHE A 222 3.48 -1.63 -6.41
C PHE A 222 3.43 -1.73 -7.94
N HIS A 223 4.32 -2.51 -8.56
CA HIS A 223 4.33 -2.73 -10.01
C HIS A 223 3.07 -3.42 -10.52
N LEU A 224 2.61 -4.48 -9.83
CA LEU A 224 1.37 -5.17 -10.16
C LEU A 224 0.15 -4.24 -10.05
N THR A 225 0.09 -3.44 -8.99
CA THR A 225 -0.99 -2.45 -8.81
C THR A 225 -0.97 -1.39 -9.90
N LYS A 226 0.21 -0.84 -10.22
CA LYS A 226 0.38 0.14 -11.29
C LYS A 226 -0.07 -0.41 -12.63
N ARG A 227 0.37 -1.63 -12.97
CA ARG A 227 0.00 -2.29 -14.22
C ARG A 227 -1.49 -2.63 -14.27
N ALA A 228 -2.08 -3.05 -13.15
CA ALA A 228 -3.52 -3.29 -13.05
C ALA A 228 -4.31 -2.01 -13.33
N LEU A 229 -3.86 -0.86 -12.82
CA LEU A 229 -4.48 0.46 -13.08
C LEU A 229 -4.36 0.89 -14.55
N GLU A 230 -3.24 0.59 -15.21
CA GLU A 230 -3.04 0.85 -16.65
C GLU A 230 -4.00 0.04 -17.53
N LEU A 231 -4.35 -1.18 -17.09
CA LEU A 231 -5.28 -2.08 -17.79
C LEU A 231 -6.76 -1.84 -17.41
N THR A 232 -7.01 -1.03 -16.39
CA THR A 232 -8.36 -0.70 -15.94
C THR A 232 -8.87 0.50 -16.73
N ASP A 233 -10.18 0.57 -16.98
CA ASP A 233 -10.77 1.65 -17.77
C ASP A 233 -10.44 3.05 -17.21
N GLN A 234 -9.62 3.79 -17.96
CA GLN A 234 -9.12 5.10 -17.56
C GLN A 234 -10.03 6.26 -17.95
N ARG A 235 -11.27 6.01 -18.41
CA ARG A 235 -12.25 7.07 -18.73
C ARG A 235 -12.50 8.05 -17.58
N TYR A 236 -12.17 7.66 -16.34
CA TYR A 236 -12.40 8.45 -15.12
C TYR A 236 -11.12 9.05 -14.52
N PHE A 237 -9.93 8.71 -15.02
CA PHE A 237 -8.66 9.06 -14.40
C PHE A 237 -7.66 9.52 -15.45
N ASN A 238 -7.05 10.69 -15.20
CA ASN A 238 -5.77 11.01 -15.84
C ASN A 238 -4.68 10.07 -15.31
N GLU A 239 -3.45 10.19 -15.81
CA GLU A 239 -2.29 9.48 -15.27
C GLU A 239 -2.21 9.61 -13.74
N LEU A 240 -2.28 8.47 -13.04
CA LEU A 240 -2.24 8.39 -11.58
C LEU A 240 -0.83 8.66 -11.07
N SER A 241 -0.71 9.46 -10.02
CA SER A 241 0.59 9.66 -9.37
C SER A 241 1.04 8.39 -8.65
N ASN A 242 2.36 8.21 -8.51
CA ASN A 242 2.92 7.11 -7.72
C ASN A 242 2.43 7.14 -6.26
N ASP A 243 2.05 8.31 -5.73
CA ASP A 243 1.49 8.44 -4.38
C ASP A 243 0.14 7.72 -4.22
N GLU A 244 -0.76 7.86 -5.21
CA GLU A 244 -2.06 7.16 -5.24
C GLU A 244 -1.87 5.66 -5.47
N VAL A 245 -0.97 5.28 -6.38
CA VAL A 245 -0.61 3.87 -6.63
C VAL A 245 -0.08 3.22 -5.34
N SER A 246 0.76 3.94 -4.57
CA SER A 246 1.29 3.45 -3.30
C SER A 246 0.22 3.18 -2.26
N TYR A 247 -0.83 4.00 -2.18
CA TYR A 247 -1.93 3.71 -1.25
C TYR A 247 -2.70 2.46 -1.66
N LEU A 248 -3.03 2.31 -2.94
CA LEU A 248 -3.71 1.11 -3.46
C LEU A 248 -2.85 -0.15 -3.28
N CYS A 249 -1.54 -0.04 -3.49
CA CYS A 249 -0.57 -1.12 -3.29
C CYS A 249 -0.66 -1.71 -1.87
N ILE A 250 -0.80 -0.86 -0.85
CA ILE A 250 -0.91 -1.32 0.54
C ILE A 250 -2.17 -2.13 0.79
N TYR A 251 -3.29 -1.80 0.15
CA TYR A 251 -4.50 -2.61 0.27
C TYR A 251 -4.30 -4.01 -0.31
N PHE A 252 -3.71 -4.11 -1.50
CA PHE A 252 -3.43 -5.41 -2.13
C PHE A 252 -2.39 -6.23 -1.35
N ALA A 253 -1.27 -5.60 -0.98
CA ALA A 253 -0.23 -6.22 -0.17
C ALA A 253 -0.80 -6.69 1.18
N GLY A 254 -1.60 -5.84 1.83
CA GLY A 254 -2.31 -6.13 3.08
C GLY A 254 -3.21 -7.36 2.97
N TRP A 255 -4.07 -7.37 1.95
CA TRP A 255 -5.03 -8.43 1.72
C TRP A 255 -4.37 -9.80 1.46
N LEU A 256 -3.34 -9.82 0.62
CA LEU A 256 -2.65 -11.05 0.25
C LEU A 256 -1.89 -11.71 1.40
N ASN A 257 -1.37 -10.91 2.31
CA ASN A 257 -0.69 -11.43 3.49
C ASN A 257 -1.66 -11.81 4.62
N GLN A 258 -2.91 -11.34 4.59
CA GLN A 258 -4.00 -11.83 5.45
C GLN A 258 -4.50 -13.22 4.99
N SER A 259 -4.56 -13.46 3.67
CA SER A 259 -5.04 -14.73 3.10
C SER A 259 -4.11 -15.94 3.29
N VAL A 260 -2.88 -15.75 3.77
CA VAL A 260 -2.00 -16.89 4.12
C VAL A 260 -2.45 -17.57 5.41
N SER A 261 -3.37 -16.98 6.19
CA SER A 261 -3.74 -17.50 7.51
C SER A 261 -5.23 -17.43 7.87
N GLU A 262 -6.16 -17.05 6.98
CA GLU A 262 -7.57 -16.86 7.36
C GLU A 262 -8.61 -17.28 6.31
N ILE A 263 -9.06 -18.53 6.38
CA ILE A 263 -10.48 -18.88 6.14
C ILE A 263 -10.96 -19.65 7.38
N GLY A 264 -11.65 -18.97 8.29
CA GLY A 264 -12.59 -19.65 9.20
C GLY A 264 -12.44 -19.50 10.71
N ARG A 265 -11.80 -18.46 11.27
CA ARG A 265 -11.85 -18.23 12.73
C ARG A 265 -11.95 -16.75 13.10
N GLU A 266 -13.16 -16.19 13.05
CA GLU A 266 -13.53 -14.95 13.76
C GLU A 266 -13.48 -15.12 15.31
N ASP A 267 -13.24 -16.34 15.79
CA ASP A 267 -13.23 -16.74 17.21
C ASP A 267 -11.82 -16.97 17.79
N SER A 268 -10.76 -16.29 17.31
CA SER A 268 -9.48 -16.37 18.04
C SER A 268 -9.61 -15.66 19.40
N PRO A 269 -9.30 -16.32 20.53
CA PRO A 269 -9.38 -15.69 21.85
C PRO A 269 -8.33 -14.59 22.04
N ASN A 270 -7.35 -14.48 21.14
CA ASN A 270 -6.23 -13.56 21.25
C ASN A 270 -6.38 -12.37 20.29
N LYS A 271 -6.46 -11.17 20.86
CA LYS A 271 -6.69 -9.92 20.12
C LYS A 271 -5.50 -8.99 20.19
N ILE A 272 -5.12 -8.40 19.05
CA ILE A 272 -4.15 -7.31 18.95
C ILE A 272 -4.92 -6.00 18.78
N LEU A 273 -4.63 -5.02 19.63
CA LEU A 273 -5.14 -3.67 19.49
C LEU A 273 -4.13 -2.81 18.72
N LEU A 274 -4.56 -2.32 17.56
CA LEU A 274 -3.85 -1.33 16.78
C LEU A 274 -4.30 0.06 17.20
N VAL A 275 -3.39 0.81 17.79
CA VAL A 275 -3.62 2.20 18.18
C VAL A 275 -2.91 3.06 17.14
N VAL A 276 -3.62 3.54 16.14
CA VAL A 276 -3.00 4.41 15.13
C VAL A 276 -3.35 5.85 15.44
N SER A 277 -2.38 6.77 15.28
CA SER A 277 -2.68 8.20 15.29
C SER A 277 -3.80 8.44 14.31
N ASP A 278 -3.69 7.86 13.11
CA ASP A 278 -4.65 8.07 12.04
C ASP A 278 -4.62 7.03 10.87
N GLY A 279 -5.77 6.87 10.19
CA GLY A 279 -5.91 6.27 8.86
C GLY A 279 -6.06 4.73 8.75
N ASN A 280 -6.98 4.30 7.86
CA ASN A 280 -7.17 2.88 7.49
C ASN A 280 -5.94 2.28 6.77
N SER A 281 -5.15 3.11 6.07
CA SER A 281 -3.96 2.65 5.34
C SER A 281 -2.81 2.31 6.28
N THR A 282 -2.56 3.13 7.31
CA THR A 282 -1.51 2.92 8.31
C THR A 282 -1.79 1.68 9.15
N SER A 283 -3.04 1.52 9.60
CA SER A 283 -3.47 0.32 10.31
C SER A 283 -3.36 -0.93 9.45
N SER A 284 -3.76 -0.87 8.17
CA SER A 284 -3.57 -1.98 7.21
C SER A 284 -2.10 -2.33 7.01
N LEU A 285 -1.21 -1.32 6.92
CA LEU A 285 0.23 -1.51 6.76
C LEU A 285 0.90 -2.09 8.02
N ILE A 286 0.49 -1.65 9.22
CA ILE A 286 0.99 -2.23 10.47
C ILE A 286 0.46 -3.65 10.62
N GLN A 287 -0.84 -3.89 10.38
CA GLN A 287 -1.45 -5.21 10.39
C GLN A 287 -0.72 -6.16 9.45
N LEU A 288 -0.42 -5.71 8.23
CA LEU A 288 0.36 -6.44 7.24
C LEU A 288 1.75 -6.85 7.75
N GLN A 289 2.45 -5.92 8.39
CA GLN A 289 3.78 -6.19 8.93
C GLN A 289 3.73 -7.13 10.13
N LEU A 290 2.72 -7.00 10.99
CA LEU A 290 2.50 -7.86 12.15
C LEU A 290 2.07 -9.27 11.75
N ALA A 291 1.14 -9.41 10.81
CA ALA A 291 0.70 -10.71 10.30
C ALA A 291 1.88 -11.49 9.71
N ASN A 292 2.78 -10.79 8.99
CA ASN A 292 4.01 -11.40 8.49
C ASN A 292 5.03 -11.72 9.59
N LEU A 293 5.12 -10.90 10.63
CA LEU A 293 6.07 -11.07 11.72
C LEU A 293 5.65 -12.17 12.70
N LEU A 294 4.34 -12.34 12.89
CA LEU A 294 3.72 -13.21 13.88
C LEU A 294 3.04 -14.41 13.23
N LYS A 295 3.41 -14.79 12.00
CA LYS A 295 2.81 -15.92 11.24
C LYS A 295 2.47 -17.18 12.05
N PRO A 296 3.29 -17.68 13.01
CA PRO A 296 2.91 -18.85 13.80
C PRO A 296 1.78 -18.63 14.81
N LEU A 297 1.31 -17.38 14.99
CA LEU A 297 0.31 -16.99 15.98
C LEU A 297 -0.87 -16.27 15.29
N HIS A 298 -2.09 -16.74 15.57
CA HIS A 298 -3.30 -16.18 14.98
C HIS A 298 -3.94 -15.14 15.89
N PHE A 299 -4.12 -13.92 15.37
CA PHE A 299 -4.69 -12.80 16.12
C PHE A 299 -5.82 -12.11 15.37
N CYS A 300 -6.89 -11.77 16.09
CA CYS A 300 -7.86 -10.81 15.58
C CYS A 300 -7.34 -9.38 15.83
N TYR A 301 -7.54 -8.48 14.88
CA TYR A 301 -7.09 -7.09 14.99
C TYR A 301 -8.28 -6.16 15.25
N GLU A 302 -8.18 -5.36 16.31
CA GLU A 302 -9.09 -4.23 16.54
C GLU A 302 -8.30 -2.94 16.34
N VAL A 303 -8.89 -1.95 15.68
CA VAL A 303 -8.23 -0.67 15.38
C VAL A 303 -8.98 0.44 16.11
N ILE A 304 -8.25 1.25 16.88
CA ILE A 304 -8.77 2.46 17.53
C ILE A 304 -7.83 3.64 17.28
N SER A 305 -8.33 4.85 17.48
CA SER A 305 -7.49 6.05 17.43
C SER A 305 -6.67 6.23 18.70
N SER A 306 -5.51 6.89 18.60
CA SER A 306 -4.67 7.19 19.77
C SER A 306 -5.37 8.08 20.82
N GLN A 307 -6.38 8.86 20.43
CA GLN A 307 -7.22 9.64 21.35
C GLN A 307 -8.20 8.79 22.17
N GLN A 308 -8.72 7.71 21.58
CA GLN A 308 -9.63 6.80 22.26
C GLN A 308 -8.87 5.84 23.18
N PHE A 309 -7.59 5.61 22.88
CA PHE A 309 -6.76 4.71 23.65
C PHE A 309 -6.57 5.21 25.09
N LYS A 310 -6.92 4.35 26.04
CA LYS A 310 -6.57 4.51 27.45
C LYS A 310 -5.71 3.31 27.84
N LEU A 311 -4.66 3.53 28.62
CA LEU A 311 -3.78 2.46 29.09
C LEU A 311 -4.55 1.31 29.78
N SER A 312 -5.66 1.60 30.47
CA SER A 312 -6.53 0.58 31.07
C SER A 312 -7.21 -0.35 30.07
N MET A 313 -7.31 0.03 28.79
CA MET A 313 -7.82 -0.84 27.74
C MET A 313 -6.82 -1.95 27.38
N ALA A 314 -5.52 -1.72 27.60
CA ALA A 314 -4.47 -2.65 27.20
C ALA A 314 -4.57 -4.02 27.88
N GLU A 315 -5.21 -4.11 29.05
CA GLU A 315 -5.39 -5.36 29.79
C GLU A 315 -6.27 -6.38 29.07
N LYS A 316 -7.11 -5.93 28.12
CA LYS A 316 -8.05 -6.80 27.38
C LYS A 316 -7.44 -7.42 26.12
N TYR A 317 -6.23 -7.01 25.76
CA TYR A 317 -5.59 -7.39 24.50
C TYR A 317 -4.27 -8.11 24.77
N SER A 318 -3.95 -9.06 23.92
CA SER A 318 -2.70 -9.81 23.97
C SER A 318 -1.50 -8.90 23.69
N LEU A 319 -1.64 -8.01 22.70
CA LEU A 319 -0.65 -7.01 22.31
C LEU A 319 -1.35 -5.71 21.94
N VAL A 320 -0.77 -4.58 22.31
CA VAL A 320 -1.15 -3.25 21.84
C VAL A 320 0.02 -2.65 21.08
N VAL A 321 -0.23 -2.18 19.86
CA VAL A 321 0.81 -1.69 18.93
C VAL A 321 0.34 -0.44 18.20
N GLY A 322 1.22 0.57 18.15
CA GLY A 322 1.05 1.75 17.31
C GLY A 322 1.50 3.04 18.00
N ASP A 323 0.78 4.14 17.81
CA ASP A 323 0.97 5.42 18.49
C ASP A 323 0.44 5.36 19.93
N VAL A 324 1.19 4.66 20.76
CA VAL A 324 0.96 4.53 22.21
C VAL A 324 2.06 5.26 22.99
N PRO A 325 1.80 5.66 24.26
CA PRO A 325 2.82 6.29 25.09
C PRO A 325 4.11 5.48 25.12
N THR A 326 5.26 6.14 24.95
CA THR A 326 6.58 5.50 24.94
C THR A 326 7.00 4.93 26.30
N VAL A 327 6.45 5.47 27.38
CA VAL A 327 6.66 5.01 28.75
C VAL A 327 5.36 4.34 29.22
N THR A 328 5.44 3.03 29.45
CA THR A 328 4.30 2.20 29.84
C THR A 328 4.78 1.14 30.83
N THR A 329 3.93 0.79 31.81
CA THR A 329 4.16 -0.30 32.77
C THR A 329 3.86 -1.67 32.17
N TYR A 330 3.21 -1.73 31.01
CA TYR A 330 2.80 -2.95 30.35
C TYR A 330 3.82 -3.35 29.27
N VAL A 331 4.37 -4.56 29.41
CA VAL A 331 5.37 -5.13 28.48
C VAL A 331 4.77 -5.40 27.09
N HIS A 332 3.46 -5.67 27.03
CA HIS A 332 2.71 -5.94 25.80
C HIS A 332 2.16 -4.69 25.11
N VAL A 333 2.58 -3.49 25.52
CA VAL A 333 2.27 -2.22 24.84
C VAL A 333 3.53 -1.73 24.15
N ILE A 334 3.58 -1.87 22.82
CA ILE A 334 4.77 -1.60 22.03
C ILE A 334 4.51 -0.41 21.09
N PRO A 335 5.17 0.74 21.32
CA PRO A 335 5.07 1.86 20.39
C PRO A 335 5.74 1.50 19.07
N VAL A 336 5.00 1.68 17.96
CA VAL A 336 5.50 1.41 16.61
C VAL A 336 5.14 2.50 15.62
N SER A 337 6.01 2.69 14.64
CA SER A 337 5.76 3.54 13.48
C SER A 337 4.94 2.81 12.42
N ALA A 338 4.41 3.56 11.45
CA ALA A 338 3.67 3.00 10.30
C ALA A 338 4.44 1.88 9.59
N ILE A 339 5.75 2.04 9.48
CA ILE A 339 6.69 1.00 9.05
C ILE A 339 7.52 0.58 10.24
N LEU A 340 7.51 -0.71 10.57
CA LEU A 340 8.22 -1.28 11.70
C LEU A 340 9.73 -1.21 11.45
N THR A 341 10.46 -0.61 12.37
CA THR A 341 11.92 -0.67 12.41
C THR A 341 12.39 -2.04 12.89
N GLU A 342 13.64 -2.43 12.61
CA GLU A 342 14.19 -3.71 13.11
C GLU A 342 14.13 -3.82 14.63
N SER A 343 14.37 -2.72 15.36
CA SER A 343 14.22 -2.70 16.81
C SER A 343 12.78 -2.97 17.26
N GLN A 344 11.79 -2.36 16.59
CA GLN A 344 10.37 -2.60 16.87
C GLN A 344 9.97 -4.05 16.54
N ARG A 345 10.45 -4.59 15.41
CA ARG A 345 10.24 -5.98 15.00
C ARG A 345 10.79 -6.94 16.05
N SER A 346 12.02 -6.72 16.52
CA SER A 346 12.64 -7.52 17.58
C SER A 346 11.83 -7.49 18.88
N ARG A 347 11.32 -6.32 19.29
CA ARG A 347 10.49 -6.22 20.51
C ARG A 347 9.17 -6.97 20.39
N ILE A 348 8.50 -6.90 19.24
CA ILE A 348 7.26 -7.64 18.98
C ILE A 348 7.54 -9.15 18.97
N LEU A 349 8.65 -9.57 18.37
CA LEU A 349 9.07 -10.96 18.38
C LEU A 349 9.39 -11.46 19.79
N GLN A 350 10.14 -10.69 20.60
CA GLN A 350 10.39 -11.00 22.01
C GLN A 350 9.10 -11.15 22.81
N TRP A 351 8.13 -10.25 22.60
CA TRP A 351 6.81 -10.39 23.20
C TRP A 351 6.12 -11.69 22.77
N SER A 352 6.18 -12.03 21.47
CA SER A 352 5.55 -13.25 20.94
C SER A 352 6.11 -14.53 21.59
N ILE A 353 7.39 -14.52 21.97
CA ILE A 353 8.03 -15.62 22.72
C ILE A 353 7.39 -15.81 24.08
N GLN A 354 7.27 -14.72 24.83
CA GLN A 354 6.72 -14.72 26.17
C GLN A 354 5.23 -15.09 26.13
N PHE A 355 4.52 -14.63 25.09
CA PHE A 355 3.11 -14.89 24.88
C PHE A 355 2.79 -16.34 24.53
N SER A 356 3.64 -17.00 23.74
CA SER A 356 3.42 -18.39 23.27
C SER A 356 3.95 -19.46 24.24
N ASP A 357 4.42 -19.07 25.43
CA ASP A 357 4.90 -19.97 26.50
C ASP A 357 6.03 -20.92 26.02
N MET A 358 6.93 -20.39 25.17
CA MET A 358 8.01 -21.12 24.48
C MET A 358 9.01 -21.84 25.39
N ASN A 359 9.06 -21.52 26.68
CA ASN A 359 9.91 -22.20 27.66
C ASN A 359 9.47 -23.66 27.93
N ARG A 360 8.36 -24.11 27.35
CA ARG A 360 7.90 -25.51 27.38
C ARG A 360 8.16 -26.29 26.09
N ASP A 361 8.74 -25.65 25.07
CA ASP A 361 9.09 -26.34 23.84
C ASP A 361 10.42 -27.11 24.04
N ASP A 362 10.30 -28.40 24.31
CA ASP A 362 11.41 -29.30 24.66
C ASP A 362 12.44 -29.38 23.51
N ASP A 363 12.00 -29.27 22.26
CA ASP A 363 12.88 -29.31 21.08
C ASP A 363 13.67 -28.02 20.91
N LEU A 364 13.03 -26.86 21.11
CA LEU A 364 13.72 -25.56 21.04
C LEU A 364 14.75 -25.45 22.15
N THR A 365 14.40 -25.88 23.36
CA THR A 365 15.28 -25.84 24.53
C THR A 365 16.51 -26.70 24.31
N ARG A 366 16.33 -27.93 23.80
CA ARG A 366 17.42 -28.83 23.40
C ARG A 366 18.31 -28.23 22.32
N LEU A 367 17.72 -27.66 21.27
CA LEU A 367 18.47 -27.07 20.17
C LEU A 367 19.27 -25.85 20.62
N TYR A 368 18.64 -25.00 21.44
CA TYR A 368 19.30 -23.84 22.06
C TYR A 368 20.47 -24.27 22.94
N ASP A 369 20.30 -25.31 23.78
CA ASP A 369 21.39 -25.80 24.63
C ASP A 369 22.58 -26.33 23.83
N ILE A 370 22.33 -27.06 22.73
CA ILE A 370 23.40 -27.53 21.83
C ILE A 370 24.17 -26.32 21.27
N ILE A 371 23.47 -25.31 20.76
CA ILE A 371 24.12 -24.12 20.18
C ILE A 371 24.89 -23.35 21.25
N ARG A 372 24.33 -23.21 22.45
CA ARG A 372 24.98 -22.55 23.58
C ARG A 372 26.25 -23.28 24.03
N THR A 373 26.29 -24.60 23.94
CA THR A 373 27.47 -25.39 24.31
C THR A 373 28.60 -25.28 23.27
N HIS A 374 28.27 -25.08 21.99
CA HIS A 374 29.24 -25.17 20.89
C HIS A 374 29.52 -23.86 20.16
N CYS A 375 28.82 -22.78 20.45
CA CYS A 375 28.95 -21.50 19.75
C CYS A 375 29.02 -20.31 20.71
N THR A 376 29.71 -19.25 20.28
CA THR A 376 29.64 -17.95 20.95
C THR A 376 28.35 -17.26 20.52
N ILE A 377 27.43 -17.05 21.47
CA ILE A 377 26.15 -16.39 21.21
C ILE A 377 26.31 -14.89 21.44
N HIS A 378 26.08 -14.10 20.41
CA HIS A 378 26.13 -12.63 20.49
C HIS A 378 24.85 -12.01 21.04
N ASP A 379 23.69 -12.60 20.70
CA ASP A 379 22.38 -12.18 21.18
C ASP A 379 21.50 -13.42 21.42
N GLU A 380 21.32 -13.76 22.69
CA GLU A 380 20.59 -14.95 23.13
C GLU A 380 19.10 -14.89 22.79
N GLU A 381 18.49 -13.70 22.92
CA GLU A 381 17.06 -13.56 22.67
C GLU A 381 16.74 -13.63 21.18
N ILE A 382 17.50 -12.93 20.34
CA ILE A 382 17.35 -12.99 18.88
C ILE A 382 17.57 -14.42 18.36
N LEU A 383 18.55 -15.14 18.92
CA LEU A 383 18.81 -16.53 18.54
C LEU A 383 17.60 -17.41 18.86
N LYS A 384 17.04 -17.33 20.08
CA LYS A 384 15.85 -18.10 20.47
C LYS A 384 14.64 -17.77 19.58
N VAL A 385 14.43 -16.49 19.23
CA VAL A 385 13.39 -16.05 18.28
C VAL A 385 13.56 -16.76 16.93
N LYS A 386 14.75 -16.68 16.34
CA LYS A 386 15.01 -17.24 15.01
C LYS A 386 14.86 -18.76 14.99
N LEU A 387 15.31 -19.43 16.04
CA LEU A 387 15.20 -20.88 16.17
C LEU A 387 13.74 -21.34 16.33
N PHE A 388 12.93 -20.61 17.08
CA PHE A 388 11.51 -20.95 17.24
C PHE A 388 10.71 -20.77 15.95
N ASN A 389 10.91 -19.63 15.27
CA ASN A 389 10.30 -19.42 13.97
C ASN A 389 10.72 -20.53 12.99
N PHE A 390 12.01 -20.89 12.97
CA PHE A 390 12.51 -21.99 12.14
C PHE A 390 11.89 -23.36 12.50
N LEU A 391 11.75 -23.69 13.78
CA LEU A 391 11.17 -24.97 14.21
C LEU A 391 9.67 -25.05 13.91
N ASN A 392 8.93 -23.97 14.08
CA ASN A 392 7.50 -23.94 13.77
C ASN A 392 7.21 -23.91 12.28
N ASP A 393 8.03 -23.21 11.49
CA ASP A 393 8.01 -23.28 10.02
C ASP A 393 8.19 -24.73 9.49
N ASN A 394 8.83 -25.60 10.28
CA ASN A 394 9.03 -27.01 9.95
C ASN A 394 7.97 -27.95 10.57
N ARG A 395 7.17 -27.49 11.54
CA ARG A 395 6.10 -28.29 12.18
C ARG A 395 4.78 -28.22 11.42
N GLU A 396 4.52 -27.12 10.71
CA GLU A 396 3.59 -27.13 9.58
C GLU A 396 4.24 -27.98 8.47
N GLY A 397 3.71 -29.18 8.21
CA GLY A 397 4.40 -30.23 7.46
C GLY A 397 5.03 -29.84 6.11
N GLU A 398 5.82 -30.75 5.53
CA GLU A 398 6.62 -30.63 4.29
C GLU A 398 5.91 -29.96 3.09
N THR A 399 4.60 -29.77 3.16
CA THR A 399 3.79 -28.95 2.25
C THR A 399 4.03 -27.43 2.33
N SER A 400 4.69 -26.83 3.33
CA SER A 400 4.71 -25.35 3.50
C SER A 400 6.02 -24.62 3.13
N ARG A 401 7.10 -25.30 2.71
CA ARG A 401 8.30 -24.57 2.25
C ARG A 401 8.07 -23.98 0.87
N ILE A 402 7.79 -22.67 0.82
CA ILE A 402 7.78 -21.88 -0.42
C ILE A 402 9.23 -21.78 -0.91
N PRO A 403 9.60 -22.46 -2.02
CA PRO A 403 10.99 -22.46 -2.45
C PRO A 403 11.38 -21.08 -2.97
N SER A 404 12.60 -20.64 -2.65
CA SER A 404 13.13 -19.38 -3.20
C SER A 404 13.49 -19.54 -4.67
N LEU A 405 13.59 -18.44 -5.41
CA LEU A 405 14.02 -18.47 -6.82
C LEU A 405 15.35 -19.21 -6.98
N LEU A 406 16.29 -19.01 -6.05
CA LEU A 406 17.60 -19.64 -6.06
C LEU A 406 17.54 -21.18 -5.91
N GLN A 407 16.52 -21.70 -5.20
CA GLN A 407 16.35 -23.15 -5.01
C GLN A 407 15.76 -23.85 -6.23
N ILE A 408 15.03 -23.13 -7.08
CA ILE A 408 14.31 -23.70 -8.22
C ILE A 408 15.10 -23.50 -9.52
N MET A 409 15.78 -22.36 -9.64
CA MET A 409 16.46 -21.96 -10.86
C MET A 409 17.74 -22.77 -11.09
N LYS A 410 17.75 -23.55 -12.17
CA LYS A 410 18.95 -24.23 -12.67
C LYS A 410 19.54 -23.48 -13.86
N THR A 411 20.79 -23.76 -14.20
CA THR A 411 21.42 -23.21 -15.41
C THR A 411 20.67 -23.63 -16.68
N GLU A 412 20.06 -24.82 -16.68
CA GLU A 412 19.27 -25.39 -17.78
C GLU A 412 17.94 -24.65 -18.05
N ASP A 413 17.53 -23.81 -17.10
CA ASP A 413 16.33 -22.98 -17.20
C ASP A 413 16.62 -21.59 -17.76
N LEU A 414 17.89 -21.26 -17.97
CA LEU A 414 18.34 -19.99 -18.53
C LEU A 414 18.67 -20.13 -20.02
N PHE A 415 18.37 -19.09 -20.79
CA PHE A 415 18.58 -19.05 -22.23
C PHE A 415 19.21 -17.74 -22.66
N LEU A 416 20.18 -17.84 -23.57
CA LEU A 416 20.76 -16.70 -24.28
C LEU A 416 20.40 -16.82 -25.77
N PHE A 417 19.40 -16.07 -26.22
CA PHE A 417 18.94 -16.07 -27.60
C PHE A 417 19.72 -15.06 -28.43
N SER A 418 20.61 -15.57 -29.28
CA SER A 418 21.48 -14.76 -30.14
C SER A 418 20.89 -14.45 -31.51
N GLU A 419 19.80 -15.12 -31.89
CA GLU A 419 19.10 -14.97 -33.16
C GLU A 419 17.81 -14.14 -32.98
N GLU A 420 17.32 -13.54 -34.06
CA GLU A 420 16.05 -12.83 -34.06
C GLU A 420 14.89 -13.85 -34.05
N MET A 421 13.99 -13.73 -33.07
CA MET A 421 12.87 -14.64 -32.88
C MET A 421 11.57 -13.86 -32.76
N ASP A 422 10.49 -14.39 -33.33
CA ASP A 422 9.14 -13.92 -33.02
C ASP A 422 8.67 -14.50 -31.66
N ILE A 423 7.58 -13.94 -31.13
CA ILE A 423 7.05 -14.36 -29.83
C ILE A 423 6.56 -15.82 -29.83
N ASP A 424 6.07 -16.31 -30.97
CA ASP A 424 5.55 -17.67 -31.13
C ASP A 424 6.69 -18.69 -31.04
N GLN A 425 7.77 -18.47 -31.78
CA GLN A 425 8.98 -19.29 -31.79
C GLN A 425 9.66 -19.28 -30.42
N LEU A 426 9.72 -18.12 -29.77
CA LEU A 426 10.30 -17.97 -28.43
C LEU A 426 9.49 -18.78 -27.42
N LEU A 427 8.16 -18.62 -27.39
CA LEU A 427 7.28 -19.34 -26.48
C LEU A 427 7.34 -20.85 -26.69
N ILE A 428 7.32 -21.32 -27.93
CA ILE A 428 7.43 -22.75 -28.24
C ILE A 428 8.76 -23.30 -27.73
N THR A 429 9.86 -22.59 -27.99
CA THR A 429 11.21 -23.04 -27.59
C THR A 429 11.34 -23.12 -26.07
N MET A 430 10.90 -22.08 -25.36
CA MET A 430 11.02 -22.06 -23.90
C MET A 430 10.02 -23.00 -23.21
N THR A 431 8.82 -23.23 -23.76
CA THR A 431 7.82 -24.12 -23.14
C THR A 431 7.97 -25.61 -23.49
N LYS A 432 8.71 -25.94 -24.57
CA LYS A 432 8.87 -27.31 -25.07
C LYS A 432 9.21 -28.33 -23.98
N GLU A 433 10.24 -28.05 -23.20
CA GLU A 433 10.69 -28.97 -22.13
C GLU A 433 9.67 -29.07 -20.99
N LEU A 434 9.01 -27.95 -20.63
CA LEU A 434 7.98 -27.94 -19.58
C LEU A 434 6.78 -28.81 -19.97
N VAL A 435 6.40 -28.81 -21.24
CA VAL A 435 5.32 -29.66 -21.77
C VAL A 435 5.77 -31.12 -21.81
N MET A 436 6.99 -31.40 -22.30
CA MET A 436 7.53 -32.76 -22.39
C MET A 436 7.68 -33.43 -21.02
N GLN A 437 8.09 -32.67 -20.00
CA GLN A 437 8.20 -33.14 -18.62
C GLN A 437 6.86 -33.17 -17.86
N GLY A 438 5.77 -32.74 -18.50
CA GLY A 438 4.44 -32.69 -17.90
C GLY A 438 4.28 -31.65 -16.80
N ILE A 439 5.21 -30.68 -16.68
CA ILE A 439 5.14 -29.57 -15.73
C ILE A 439 3.96 -28.65 -16.07
N VAL A 440 3.69 -28.46 -17.37
CA VAL A 440 2.55 -27.69 -17.88
C VAL A 440 1.76 -28.49 -18.92
N LYS A 441 0.49 -28.14 -19.10
CA LYS A 441 -0.38 -28.73 -20.13
C LYS A 441 -0.05 -28.17 -21.51
N ALA A 442 -0.36 -28.91 -22.58
CA ALA A 442 -0.10 -28.48 -23.96
C ALA A 442 -0.80 -27.16 -24.36
N LEU A 443 -1.90 -26.81 -23.69
CA LEU A 443 -2.62 -25.55 -23.90
C LEU A 443 -1.97 -24.34 -23.19
N TYR A 444 -0.97 -24.56 -22.34
CA TYR A 444 -0.28 -23.50 -21.60
C TYR A 444 0.31 -22.40 -22.52
N PRO A 445 1.16 -22.71 -23.52
CA PRO A 445 1.70 -21.68 -24.42
C PRO A 445 0.62 -20.98 -25.24
N VAL A 446 -0.45 -21.69 -25.62
CA VAL A 446 -1.58 -21.13 -26.39
C VAL A 446 -2.34 -20.10 -25.57
N ASN A 447 -2.55 -20.37 -24.27
CA ASN A 447 -3.20 -19.43 -23.37
C ASN A 447 -2.36 -18.16 -23.15
N ILE A 448 -1.04 -18.29 -22.98
CA ILE A 448 -0.13 -17.14 -22.87
C ILE A 448 -0.19 -16.27 -24.12
N LEU A 449 -0.16 -16.89 -25.30
CA LEU A 449 -0.23 -16.16 -26.57
C LEU A 449 -1.56 -15.41 -26.70
N HIS A 450 -2.67 -16.04 -26.29
CA HIS A 450 -3.97 -15.37 -26.25
C HIS A 450 -3.98 -14.13 -25.34
N LEU A 451 -3.37 -14.22 -24.15
CA LEU A 451 -3.23 -13.07 -23.24
C LEU A 451 -2.38 -11.96 -23.87
N LEU A 452 -1.26 -12.31 -24.52
CA LEU A 452 -0.42 -11.32 -25.20
C LEU A 452 -1.16 -10.61 -26.34
N HIS A 453 -2.02 -11.32 -27.07
CA HIS A 453 -2.80 -10.73 -28.16
C HIS A 453 -3.93 -9.84 -27.66
N THR A 454 -4.55 -10.18 -26.53
CA THR A 454 -5.70 -9.46 -25.98
C THR A 454 -5.30 -8.30 -25.06
N MET A 455 -4.20 -8.44 -24.34
CA MET A 455 -3.76 -7.50 -23.29
C MET A 455 -2.40 -6.84 -23.61
N GLY A 456 -1.78 -7.16 -24.75
CA GLY A 456 -0.45 -6.67 -25.09
C GLY A 456 0.63 -7.25 -24.18
N ALA A 457 1.71 -6.51 -23.92
CA ALA A 457 2.76 -6.88 -22.97
C ALA A 457 2.28 -6.75 -21.51
N TYR A 458 1.20 -7.43 -21.14
CA TYR A 458 0.52 -7.29 -19.86
C TYR A 458 1.46 -7.56 -18.67
N GLY A 459 2.34 -8.55 -18.80
CA GLY A 459 3.26 -8.97 -17.75
C GLY A 459 4.61 -8.25 -17.73
N GLU A 460 4.75 -7.04 -18.28
CA GLU A 460 5.98 -6.27 -18.09
C GLU A 460 6.12 -5.84 -16.62
N ILE A 461 7.02 -6.51 -15.88
CA ILE A 461 7.20 -6.30 -14.44
C ILE A 461 8.28 -5.27 -14.11
N SER A 462 9.20 -5.04 -15.04
CA SER A 462 10.26 -4.03 -14.99
C SER A 462 10.58 -3.63 -16.43
N LYS A 463 11.24 -2.48 -16.62
CA LYS A 463 11.57 -1.95 -17.94
C LYS A 463 12.31 -3.01 -18.76
N GLY A 464 11.71 -3.43 -19.88
CA GLY A 464 12.29 -4.42 -20.78
C GLY A 464 12.28 -5.87 -20.28
N VAL A 465 11.54 -6.17 -19.21
CA VAL A 465 11.42 -7.52 -18.61
C VAL A 465 9.97 -7.97 -18.62
N LEU A 466 9.67 -9.00 -19.41
CA LEU A 466 8.33 -9.56 -19.59
C LEU A 466 8.18 -10.89 -18.86
N LEU A 467 7.27 -10.93 -17.89
CA LEU A 467 6.84 -12.14 -17.20
C LEU A 467 5.61 -12.72 -17.88
N LEU A 468 5.69 -13.99 -18.26
CA LEU A 468 4.68 -14.74 -18.99
C LEU A 468 4.18 -15.92 -18.17
N HIS A 469 2.86 -16.02 -18.10
CA HIS A 469 2.15 -17.05 -17.35
C HIS A 469 0.75 -17.27 -17.90
N ALA A 470 0.21 -18.46 -17.68
CA ALA A 470 -1.16 -18.75 -18.04
C ALA A 470 -2.16 -18.08 -17.06
N GLU A 471 -3.34 -17.74 -17.57
CA GLU A 471 -4.44 -17.12 -16.82
C GLU A 471 -4.94 -18.00 -15.66
N ASP A 472 -4.93 -19.32 -15.85
CA ASP A 472 -5.39 -20.29 -14.86
C ASP A 472 -4.26 -21.23 -14.43
N VAL A 473 -4.06 -21.36 -13.11
CA VAL A 473 -3.16 -22.35 -12.50
C VAL A 473 -3.51 -23.78 -12.94
N GLY A 474 -4.74 -24.03 -13.38
CA GLY A 474 -5.18 -25.29 -13.95
C GLY A 474 -4.43 -25.70 -15.22
N TYR A 475 -3.67 -24.82 -15.87
CA TYR A 475 -2.75 -25.19 -16.96
C TYR A 475 -1.40 -25.72 -16.47
N CYS A 476 -1.10 -25.61 -15.18
CA CYS A 476 0.16 -25.99 -14.56
C CYS A 476 -0.04 -27.21 -13.66
N ASN A 477 0.84 -28.21 -13.77
CA ASN A 477 0.86 -29.37 -12.88
C ASN A 477 1.95 -29.23 -11.81
N ALA A 478 3.02 -28.49 -12.11
CA ALA A 478 4.14 -28.28 -11.20
C ALA A 478 4.75 -26.87 -11.36
N LEU A 479 5.52 -26.48 -10.35
CA LEU A 479 6.26 -25.23 -10.35
C LEU A 479 7.41 -25.31 -11.35
N GLY A 480 7.52 -24.33 -12.24
CA GLY A 480 8.56 -24.25 -13.25
C GLY A 480 8.89 -22.81 -13.56
N ILE A 481 10.17 -22.51 -13.76
CA ILE A 481 10.62 -21.19 -14.17
C ILE A 481 11.61 -21.32 -15.31
N ARG A 482 11.53 -20.43 -16.30
CA ARG A 482 12.55 -20.28 -17.36
C ARG A 482 12.79 -18.82 -17.65
N ILE A 483 14.03 -18.45 -17.94
CA ILE A 483 14.42 -17.05 -18.18
C ILE A 483 15.25 -16.98 -19.46
N GLY A 484 14.80 -16.19 -20.42
CA GLY A 484 15.49 -15.95 -21.68
C GLY A 484 15.92 -14.51 -21.80
N ASN A 485 17.21 -14.28 -22.09
CA ASN A 485 17.74 -13.00 -22.53
C ASN A 485 17.80 -12.98 -24.07
N LEU A 486 17.34 -11.89 -24.67
CA LEU A 486 17.23 -11.67 -26.10
C LEU A 486 18.25 -10.64 -26.58
N ARG A 487 19.11 -11.03 -27.54
CA ARG A 487 19.99 -10.09 -28.23
C ARG A 487 19.22 -9.08 -29.08
N TYR A 488 18.16 -9.55 -29.71
CA TYR A 488 17.25 -8.74 -30.52
C TYR A 488 15.93 -8.61 -29.75
N PRO A 489 15.57 -7.42 -29.26
CA PRO A 489 14.43 -7.28 -28.37
C PRO A 489 13.09 -7.41 -29.08
N LEU A 490 12.08 -7.89 -28.36
CA LEU A 490 10.71 -7.95 -28.85
C LEU A 490 10.02 -6.58 -28.72
N ARG A 491 9.21 -6.25 -29.72
CA ARG A 491 8.40 -5.01 -29.74
C ARG A 491 6.93 -5.37 -29.79
N PHE A 492 6.16 -4.89 -28.81
CA PHE A 492 4.72 -5.09 -28.75
C PHE A 492 3.98 -3.78 -29.09
N PRO A 493 2.88 -3.84 -29.87
CA PRO A 493 2.07 -2.66 -30.16
C PRO A 493 1.55 -2.02 -28.87
N GLY A 494 1.72 -0.71 -28.71
CA GLY A 494 1.29 0.02 -27.52
C GLY A 494 2.19 -0.14 -26.30
N ASN A 495 3.32 -0.85 -26.41
CA ASN A 495 4.35 -0.85 -25.38
C ASN A 495 5.45 0.17 -25.70
N SER A 496 5.80 1.00 -24.71
CA SER A 496 6.84 2.02 -24.81
C SER A 496 8.26 1.44 -24.74
N HIS A 497 8.43 0.23 -24.19
CA HIS A 497 9.74 -0.37 -23.97
C HIS A 497 9.98 -1.60 -24.86
N GLU A 498 11.22 -1.73 -25.31
CA GLU A 498 11.73 -2.92 -25.97
C GLU A 498 11.97 -4.01 -24.93
N ILE A 499 11.50 -5.23 -25.19
CA ILE A 499 11.61 -6.36 -24.26
C ILE A 499 12.89 -7.13 -24.56
N HIS A 500 13.84 -7.08 -23.63
CA HIS A 500 15.14 -7.78 -23.72
C HIS A 500 15.15 -9.08 -22.91
N THR A 501 14.25 -9.24 -21.94
CA THR A 501 14.20 -10.45 -21.10
C THR A 501 12.77 -10.98 -21.02
N VAL A 502 12.62 -12.29 -21.20
CA VAL A 502 11.35 -13.01 -21.07
C VAL A 502 11.47 -14.07 -19.97
N ILE A 503 10.50 -14.11 -19.07
CA ILE A 503 10.44 -15.06 -17.96
C ILE A 503 9.16 -15.86 -18.11
N LEU A 504 9.24 -17.18 -18.08
CA LEU A 504 8.07 -18.05 -17.97
C LEU A 504 7.96 -18.56 -16.55
N LEU A 505 6.78 -18.44 -15.96
CA LEU A 505 6.50 -18.98 -14.64
C LEU A 505 5.23 -19.84 -14.67
N SER A 506 5.37 -21.13 -14.37
CA SER A 506 4.26 -22.05 -14.17
C SER A 506 4.11 -22.38 -12.69
N THR A 507 2.89 -22.36 -12.17
CA THR A 507 2.61 -22.71 -10.77
C THR A 507 1.22 -23.34 -10.64
N PRO A 508 1.08 -24.51 -10.00
CA PRO A 508 -0.22 -25.07 -9.63
C PRO A 508 -0.77 -24.41 -8.35
N ASP A 509 0.08 -23.69 -7.62
CA ASP A 509 -0.22 -23.10 -6.31
C ASP A 509 -0.53 -21.60 -6.42
N LYS A 510 -1.58 -21.18 -5.71
CA LYS A 510 -2.11 -19.81 -5.71
C LYS A 510 -1.26 -18.79 -4.97
N LEU A 511 -0.36 -19.19 -4.06
CA LEU A 511 0.37 -18.25 -3.19
C LEU A 511 1.88 -18.50 -3.16
N ARG A 512 2.35 -19.74 -3.37
CA ARG A 512 3.80 -20.04 -3.33
C ARG A 512 4.62 -19.24 -4.33
N HIS A 513 4.07 -18.99 -5.51
CA HIS A 513 4.78 -18.26 -6.56
C HIS A 513 5.03 -16.79 -6.19
N LEU A 514 4.28 -16.20 -5.24
CA LEU A 514 4.48 -14.81 -4.81
C LEU A 514 5.89 -14.57 -4.22
N ARG A 515 6.49 -15.56 -3.55
CA ARG A 515 7.90 -15.45 -3.09
C ARG A 515 8.86 -15.37 -4.27
N ILE A 516 8.59 -16.12 -5.34
CA ILE A 516 9.41 -16.12 -6.56
C ILE A 516 9.26 -14.78 -7.27
N LEU A 517 8.04 -14.26 -7.40
CA LEU A 517 7.80 -12.91 -7.93
C LEU A 517 8.54 -11.84 -7.13
N LYS A 518 8.62 -11.99 -5.80
CA LYS A 518 9.39 -11.07 -4.94
C LYS A 518 10.87 -11.13 -5.27
N ASN A 519 11.45 -12.33 -5.37
CA ASN A 519 12.85 -12.52 -5.74
C ASN A 519 13.16 -12.02 -7.15
N LEU A 520 12.25 -12.22 -8.12
CA LEU A 520 12.39 -11.67 -9.46
C LEU A 520 12.35 -10.13 -9.43
N SER A 521 11.39 -9.54 -8.72
CA SER A 521 11.32 -8.08 -8.57
C SER A 521 12.59 -7.49 -7.96
N GLN A 522 13.18 -8.16 -6.97
CA GLN A 522 14.46 -7.77 -6.37
C GLN A 522 15.60 -7.83 -7.39
N LEU A 523 15.69 -8.93 -8.14
CA LEU A 523 16.71 -9.13 -9.15
C LEU A 523 16.66 -8.05 -10.24
N PHE A 524 15.48 -7.77 -10.79
CA PHE A 524 15.27 -6.79 -11.86
C PHE A 524 15.17 -5.35 -11.38
N ARG A 525 15.43 -5.08 -10.09
CA ARG A 525 15.66 -3.73 -9.57
C ARG A 525 17.14 -3.34 -9.65
N ASN A 526 18.04 -4.31 -9.71
CA ASN A 526 19.46 -4.06 -9.85
C ASN A 526 19.74 -3.49 -11.25
N ARG A 527 20.11 -2.20 -11.32
CA ARG A 527 20.37 -1.51 -12.59
C ARG A 527 21.56 -2.11 -13.34
N ASP A 528 22.62 -2.51 -12.63
CA ASP A 528 23.78 -3.13 -13.27
C ASP A 528 23.40 -4.47 -13.91
N PHE A 529 22.50 -5.22 -13.26
CA PHE A 529 21.97 -6.46 -13.84
C PHE A 529 21.11 -6.20 -15.07
N LEU A 530 20.17 -5.26 -15.00
CA LEU A 530 19.34 -4.88 -16.14
C LEU A 530 20.17 -4.36 -17.32
N ASP A 531 21.14 -3.49 -17.08
CA ASP A 531 22.03 -2.95 -18.12
C ASP A 531 22.82 -4.07 -18.82
N ASN A 532 23.26 -5.08 -18.07
CA ASN A 532 23.93 -6.25 -18.64
C ASN A 532 22.98 -7.11 -19.46
N LEU A 533 21.70 -7.19 -19.07
CA LEU A 533 20.69 -7.89 -19.84
C LEU A 533 20.37 -7.14 -21.14
N GLU A 534 20.09 -5.84 -21.07
CA GLU A 534 19.77 -4.97 -22.21
C GLU A 534 20.90 -4.96 -23.25
N LYS A 535 22.17 -4.92 -22.80
CA LYS A 535 23.35 -4.91 -23.69
C LYS A 535 23.77 -6.30 -24.16
N TYR A 536 23.10 -7.37 -23.71
CA TYR A 536 23.46 -8.76 -24.01
C TYR A 536 24.93 -9.08 -23.63
N ASN A 537 25.34 -8.72 -22.41
CA ASN A 537 26.74 -8.82 -21.97
C ASN A 537 27.14 -10.19 -21.40
N PHE A 538 26.18 -11.09 -21.18
CA PHE A 538 26.48 -12.41 -20.62
C PHE A 538 27.05 -13.34 -21.70
N SER A 539 28.19 -13.96 -21.41
CA SER A 539 28.89 -14.84 -22.36
C SER A 539 28.37 -16.28 -22.31
N SER A 540 27.71 -16.67 -21.21
CA SER A 540 27.11 -18.00 -21.03
C SER A 540 25.99 -18.00 -20.00
N GLU A 541 25.11 -19.00 -20.06
CA GLU A 541 24.03 -19.20 -19.08
C GLU A 541 24.59 -19.41 -17.66
N LYS A 542 25.77 -20.04 -17.54
CA LYS A 542 26.45 -20.26 -16.26
C LYS A 542 26.88 -18.95 -15.60
N GLU A 543 27.37 -18.01 -16.40
CA GLU A 543 27.78 -16.69 -15.92
C GLU A 543 26.55 -15.91 -15.43
N MET A 544 25.47 -15.92 -16.21
CA MET A 544 24.19 -15.32 -15.85
C MET A 544 23.64 -15.92 -14.54
N HIS A 545 23.63 -17.25 -14.41
CA HIS A 545 23.17 -17.94 -13.20
C HIS A 545 23.95 -17.51 -11.95
N LYS A 546 25.30 -17.47 -12.06
CA LYS A 546 26.17 -17.07 -10.95
C LYS A 546 25.92 -15.63 -10.50
N TYR A 547 25.73 -14.73 -11.46
CA TYR A 547 25.45 -13.32 -11.18
C TYR A 547 24.09 -13.15 -10.49
N MET A 548 23.05 -13.84 -10.97
CA MET A 548 21.72 -13.85 -10.35
C MET A 548 21.78 -14.42 -8.92
N ALA A 549 22.51 -15.52 -8.71
CA ALA A 549 22.68 -16.13 -7.40
C ALA A 549 23.36 -15.18 -6.40
N GLN A 550 24.37 -14.42 -6.84
CA GLN A 550 25.04 -13.43 -6.01
C GLN A 550 24.08 -12.35 -5.52
N ILE A 551 23.25 -11.78 -6.40
CA ILE A 551 22.26 -10.75 -6.03
C ILE A 551 21.23 -11.31 -5.03
N LEU A 552 20.72 -12.52 -5.30
CA LEU A 552 19.71 -13.14 -4.44
C LEU A 552 20.25 -13.53 -3.06
N SER A 553 21.55 -13.80 -2.95
CA SER A 553 22.21 -14.19 -1.68
C SER A 553 22.54 -13.03 -0.74
N THR A 554 22.58 -11.79 -1.23
CA THR A 554 23.01 -10.62 -0.44
C THR A 554 21.94 -10.02 0.48
N GLU A 555 20.67 -10.45 0.40
CA GLU A 555 19.56 -9.87 1.19
C GLU A 555 18.57 -10.93 1.77
N GLU A 556 18.94 -12.21 1.83
CA GLU A 556 18.31 -13.18 2.76
C GLU A 556 18.94 -13.07 4.15
#